data_AF-A0A2E5EXB9-F1
#
_entry.id   AF-A0A2E5EXB9-F1
#
_cell.length_a   1.000
_cell.length_b   1.000
_cell.length_c   1.000
_cell.angle_alpha   90.00
_cell.angle_beta   90.00
_cell.angle_gamma   90.00
#
_symmetry.space_group_name_H-M   'P 1'
#
loop_
_entity.id
_entity.type
_entity.pdbx_description
1 polymer ?
#
loop_
_entity_poly.entity_id
_entity_poly.type
_entity_poly.pdbx_seq_one_letter_code
_entity_poly.pdbx_strand_id
1 'polypeptide(L)'
;MMTISKNSRLLLGIISLLALIGIIDTAYLTYQHLQLSPACIEGTSCLEVLRSEYATLFNLPISLFGLIFYVLVLGLSIRKTSPETRLSWLFYLSLIASVTSIGLIGIQGVIINAWCPFCLLSASLCGLLFLISIILKKQNNLTLWSLPKENIGQFSMEASITLVQVLLIFFAIKPMISPINAIEFTPVRPQHTQNYATAIGPVTYQLEDINEGLGLSHHEILSIQQQQREGWLDERVIEYHAKLNKVSVKDLIKVDINNKVYVSDQQVIDFYLTRVDKLPENWDKIKPRVQQFLKKKEFEHLKKSYVKDLKKKYNITYNIPKSPIISIAKNPYKNAEIGNPNAKVKVTIFSDFQCPACKKAHENLEKWIRAYPKQLHITFRNFPLGIHKQADHAAKASFCALDQNKFLEMAGFLYEEQNSLSPQLIRSQLNALSIDPKPFNQCITDSSTNFRLIEDIKEGNRIGISSTPSFIINGKLYRQMGIDEIMMLFFEYPGT
;
A
#
# COMPACT_ATOMS: atom_id res chain seq x y z
N MET A 1 -3.21 -35.35 -46.86
CA MET A 1 -3.04 -34.24 -45.90
C MET A 1 -4.33 -33.41 -45.88
N MET A 2 -5.10 -33.44 -44.79
CA MET A 2 -6.26 -32.54 -44.64
C MET A 2 -5.74 -31.09 -44.60
N THR A 3 -6.10 -30.28 -45.58
CA THR A 3 -5.78 -28.86 -45.63
C THR A 3 -6.85 -28.08 -44.86
N ILE A 4 -6.42 -27.29 -43.88
CA ILE A 4 -7.31 -26.45 -43.06
C ILE A 4 -7.96 -25.39 -43.97
N SER A 5 -9.29 -25.31 -43.95
CA SER A 5 -10.06 -24.35 -44.74
C SER A 5 -9.67 -22.89 -44.43
N LYS A 6 -9.87 -21.97 -45.38
CA LYS A 6 -9.59 -20.52 -45.21
C LYS A 6 -10.29 -19.94 -43.96
N ASN A 7 -11.53 -20.38 -43.69
CA ASN A 7 -12.31 -19.96 -42.52
C ASN A 7 -11.73 -20.50 -41.21
N SER A 8 -11.23 -21.74 -41.22
CA SER A 8 -10.57 -22.31 -40.04
C SER A 8 -9.21 -21.66 -39.74
N ARG A 9 -8.50 -21.14 -40.76
CA ARG A 9 -7.29 -20.32 -40.54
C ARG A 9 -7.61 -18.98 -39.87
N LEU A 10 -8.71 -18.33 -40.26
CA LEU A 10 -9.18 -17.10 -39.63
C LEU A 10 -9.51 -17.32 -38.15
N LEU A 11 -10.24 -18.39 -37.83
CA LEU A 11 -10.58 -18.74 -36.44
C LEU A 11 -9.34 -19.06 -35.59
N LEU A 12 -8.32 -19.71 -36.15
CA LEU A 12 -7.05 -19.91 -35.45
C LEU A 12 -6.31 -18.59 -35.19
N GLY A 13 -6.39 -17.63 -36.12
CA GLY A 13 -5.88 -16.27 -35.90
C GLY A 13 -6.60 -15.55 -34.76
N ILE A 14 -7.92 -15.71 -34.65
CA ILE A 14 -8.71 -15.17 -33.54
C ILE A 14 -8.32 -15.84 -32.22
N ILE A 15 -8.13 -17.16 -32.19
CA ILE A 15 -7.62 -17.87 -31.00
C ILE A 15 -6.26 -17.29 -30.56
N SER A 16 -5.34 -17.05 -31.50
CA SER A 16 -4.05 -16.44 -31.17
C SER A 16 -4.20 -15.05 -30.55
N LEU A 17 -5.10 -14.22 -31.10
CA LEU A 17 -5.36 -12.89 -30.57
C LEU A 17 -5.95 -12.95 -29.15
N LEU A 18 -6.94 -13.80 -28.92
CA LEU A 18 -7.55 -13.99 -27.60
C LEU A 18 -6.54 -14.52 -26.57
N ALA A 19 -5.66 -15.44 -26.99
CA ALA A 19 -4.59 -15.95 -26.14
C ALA A 19 -3.57 -14.87 -25.78
N LEU A 20 -3.21 -13.97 -26.70
CA LEU A 20 -2.33 -12.82 -26.42
C LEU A 20 -2.94 -11.86 -25.40
N ILE A 21 -4.24 -11.57 -25.52
CA ILE A 21 -4.96 -10.75 -24.53
C ILE A 21 -4.93 -11.43 -23.15
N GLY A 22 -5.18 -12.75 -23.12
CA GLY A 22 -5.12 -13.54 -21.89
C GLY A 22 -3.72 -13.59 -21.25
N ILE A 23 -2.64 -13.65 -22.06
CA ILE A 23 -1.26 -13.56 -21.57
C ILE A 23 -1.02 -12.21 -20.89
N ILE A 24 -1.45 -11.10 -21.51
CA ILE A 24 -1.26 -9.76 -20.95
C ILE A 24 -2.00 -9.63 -19.61
N ASP A 25 -3.27 -10.06 -19.57
CA ASP A 25 -4.12 -10.03 -18.38
C ASP A 25 -3.51 -10.86 -17.22
N THR A 26 -3.17 -12.11 -17.49
CA THR A 26 -2.64 -13.02 -16.47
C THR A 26 -1.20 -12.71 -16.04
N ALA A 27 -0.36 -12.20 -16.95
CA ALA A 27 0.97 -11.72 -16.60
C ALA A 27 0.90 -10.49 -15.69
N TYR A 28 -0.02 -9.56 -15.98
CA TYR A 28 -0.27 -8.39 -15.16
C TYR A 28 -0.74 -8.77 -13.75
N LEU A 29 -1.74 -9.66 -13.63
CA LEU A 29 -2.20 -10.15 -12.32
C LEU A 29 -1.11 -10.90 -11.54
N THR A 30 -0.32 -11.72 -12.23
CA THR A 30 0.79 -12.45 -11.59
C THR A 30 1.86 -11.50 -11.07
N TYR A 31 2.22 -10.47 -11.86
CA TYR A 31 3.16 -9.44 -11.43
C TYR A 31 2.67 -8.69 -10.19
N GLN A 32 1.39 -8.31 -10.17
CA GLN A 32 0.81 -7.62 -9.01
C GLN A 32 0.82 -8.48 -7.75
N HIS A 33 0.43 -9.75 -7.87
CA HIS A 33 0.39 -10.67 -6.74
C HIS A 33 1.80 -10.84 -6.13
N LEU A 34 2.85 -10.84 -6.95
CA LEU A 34 4.24 -10.96 -6.49
C LEU A 34 4.80 -9.66 -5.86
N GLN A 35 4.30 -8.48 -6.26
CA GLN A 35 4.82 -7.19 -5.78
C GLN A 35 4.04 -6.60 -4.59
N LEU A 36 3.04 -7.31 -4.07
CA LEU A 36 2.11 -6.82 -3.03
C LEU A 36 1.52 -5.41 -3.33
N SER A 37 1.42 -5.05 -4.61
CA SER A 37 1.08 -3.68 -5.03
C SER A 37 -0.42 -3.55 -5.33
N PRO A 38 -1.10 -2.45 -4.94
CA PRO A 38 -2.52 -2.27 -5.20
C PRO A 38 -2.72 -1.74 -6.63
N ALA A 39 -2.84 -2.63 -7.61
CA ALA A 39 -3.21 -2.24 -8.97
C ALA A 39 -4.55 -2.88 -9.38
N CYS A 40 -5.57 -2.57 -8.61
CA CYS A 40 -6.96 -2.79 -8.96
C CYS A 40 -7.58 -1.47 -9.46
N ILE A 41 -8.58 -1.56 -10.33
CA ILE A 41 -9.36 -0.38 -10.76
C ILE A 41 -10.04 0.21 -9.51
N GLU A 42 -9.82 1.50 -9.24
CA GLU A 42 -10.44 2.22 -8.12
C GLU A 42 -11.96 2.01 -8.10
N GLY A 43 -12.51 1.61 -6.94
CA GLY A 43 -13.95 1.35 -6.77
C GLY A 43 -14.42 -0.06 -7.10
N THR A 44 -13.53 -0.99 -7.45
CA THR A 44 -13.86 -2.40 -7.68
C THR A 44 -13.45 -3.28 -6.50
N SER A 45 -14.23 -4.33 -6.21
CA SER A 45 -13.95 -5.36 -5.19
C SER A 45 -12.86 -6.36 -5.63
N CYS A 46 -12.05 -5.99 -6.61
CA CYS A 46 -11.01 -6.83 -7.21
C CYS A 46 -9.95 -7.25 -6.18
N LEU A 47 -9.63 -6.37 -5.23
CA LEU A 47 -8.62 -6.63 -4.21
C LEU A 47 -9.03 -7.72 -3.21
N GLU A 48 -10.33 -7.81 -2.91
CA GLU A 48 -10.88 -8.84 -2.02
C GLU A 48 -10.74 -10.24 -2.63
N VAL A 49 -10.97 -10.34 -3.94
CA VAL A 49 -10.79 -11.60 -4.70
C VAL A 49 -9.31 -11.98 -4.76
N LEU A 50 -8.42 -11.06 -5.11
CA LEU A 50 -6.98 -11.34 -5.29
C LEU A 50 -6.24 -11.67 -3.98
N ARG A 51 -6.78 -11.26 -2.82
CA ARG A 51 -6.23 -11.58 -1.50
C ARG A 51 -6.91 -12.78 -0.82
N SER A 52 -7.94 -13.34 -1.44
CA SER A 52 -8.62 -14.51 -0.88
C SER A 52 -7.68 -15.74 -0.89
N GLU A 53 -7.93 -16.69 0.02
CA GLU A 53 -7.21 -17.98 0.03
C GLU A 53 -7.36 -18.72 -1.31
N TYR A 54 -8.50 -18.50 -1.98
CA TYR A 54 -8.81 -19.05 -3.30
C TYR A 54 -8.02 -18.41 -4.45
N ALA A 55 -7.23 -17.35 -4.21
CA ALA A 55 -6.37 -16.76 -5.24
C ALA A 55 -5.06 -17.52 -5.44
N THR A 56 -4.79 -18.51 -4.59
CA THR A 56 -3.56 -19.32 -4.63
C THR A 56 -3.88 -20.81 -4.74
N LEU A 57 -3.01 -21.55 -5.44
CA LEU A 57 -3.04 -23.00 -5.57
C LEU A 57 -1.62 -23.52 -5.39
N PHE A 58 -1.39 -24.41 -4.43
CA PHE A 58 -0.04 -24.86 -4.03
C PHE A 58 0.92 -23.70 -3.72
N ASN A 59 0.44 -22.66 -3.04
CA ASN A 59 1.16 -21.41 -2.75
C ASN A 59 1.62 -20.62 -3.99
N LEU A 60 1.11 -20.97 -5.17
CA LEU A 60 1.35 -20.22 -6.41
C LEU A 60 0.08 -19.44 -6.80
N PRO A 61 0.20 -18.22 -7.35
CA PRO A 61 -0.97 -17.45 -7.79
C PRO A 61 -1.72 -18.20 -8.90
N ILE A 62 -3.05 -18.25 -8.83
CA ILE A 62 -3.86 -18.89 -9.89
C ILE A 62 -3.62 -18.23 -11.26
N SER A 63 -3.34 -16.93 -11.29
CA SER A 63 -2.99 -16.19 -12.50
C SER A 63 -1.77 -16.75 -13.22
N LEU A 64 -0.82 -17.38 -12.50
CA LEU A 64 0.34 -18.03 -13.11
C LEU A 64 -0.07 -19.25 -13.94
N PHE A 65 -1.01 -20.06 -13.45
CA PHE A 65 -1.55 -21.19 -14.20
C PHE A 65 -2.35 -20.72 -15.42
N GLY A 66 -3.06 -19.60 -15.30
CA GLY A 66 -3.70 -18.92 -16.42
C GLY A 66 -2.70 -18.50 -17.51
N LEU A 67 -1.57 -17.92 -17.10
CA LEU A 67 -0.49 -17.53 -18.02
C LEU A 67 0.06 -18.74 -18.79
N ILE A 68 0.36 -19.85 -18.09
CA ILE A 68 0.80 -21.10 -18.71
C ILE A 68 -0.24 -21.59 -19.72
N PHE A 69 -1.53 -21.58 -19.36
CA PHE A 69 -2.61 -21.97 -20.25
C PHE A 69 -2.65 -21.14 -21.53
N TYR A 70 -2.66 -19.80 -21.44
CA TYR A 70 -2.75 -18.95 -22.64
C TYR A 70 -1.51 -19.06 -23.53
N VAL A 71 -0.33 -19.26 -22.94
CA VAL A 71 0.90 -19.56 -23.69
C VAL A 71 0.77 -20.87 -24.46
N LEU A 72 0.24 -21.93 -23.84
CA LEU A 72 0.02 -23.22 -24.51
C LEU A 72 -0.99 -23.11 -25.65
N VAL A 73 -2.08 -22.38 -25.45
CA VAL A 73 -3.10 -22.13 -26.48
C VAL A 73 -2.51 -21.36 -27.66
N LEU A 74 -1.72 -20.31 -27.41
CA LEU A 74 -1.03 -19.54 -28.44
C LEU A 74 -0.01 -20.39 -29.21
N GLY A 75 0.75 -21.22 -28.50
CA GLY A 75 1.68 -22.17 -29.12
C GLY A 75 0.93 -23.12 -30.05
N LEU A 76 -0.16 -23.73 -29.58
CA LEU A 76 -0.97 -24.65 -30.37
C LEU A 76 -1.68 -23.99 -31.56
N SER A 77 -2.10 -22.73 -31.46
CA SER A 77 -2.79 -22.06 -32.56
C SER A 77 -1.86 -21.75 -33.74
N ILE A 78 -0.58 -21.47 -33.47
CA ILE A 78 0.43 -21.13 -34.48
C ILE A 78 1.13 -22.38 -35.02
N ARG A 79 1.21 -23.45 -34.22
CA ARG A 79 1.95 -24.66 -34.58
C ARG A 79 1.40 -25.36 -35.83
N LYS A 80 2.32 -25.82 -36.68
CA LYS A 80 2.06 -26.63 -37.88
C LYS A 80 2.14 -28.14 -37.56
N THR A 81 1.23 -28.64 -36.73
CA THR A 81 1.03 -30.07 -36.46
C THR A 81 -0.13 -30.64 -37.27
N SER A 82 -0.36 -31.95 -37.15
CA SER A 82 -1.53 -32.61 -37.72
C SER A 82 -2.82 -31.88 -37.26
N PRO A 83 -3.72 -31.48 -38.18
CA PRO A 83 -4.91 -30.70 -37.84
C PRO A 83 -5.79 -31.38 -36.79
N GLU A 84 -5.90 -32.70 -36.83
CA GLU A 84 -6.73 -33.49 -35.90
C GLU A 84 -6.23 -33.39 -34.45
N THR A 85 -4.93 -33.61 -34.24
CA THR A 85 -4.28 -33.55 -32.92
C THR A 85 -4.35 -32.13 -32.36
N ARG A 86 -4.01 -31.13 -33.18
CA ARG A 86 -4.00 -29.72 -32.78
C ARG A 86 -5.37 -29.22 -32.33
N LEU A 87 -6.40 -29.47 -33.12
CA LEU A 87 -7.76 -29.03 -32.81
C LEU A 87 -8.34 -29.79 -31.61
N SER A 88 -7.95 -31.04 -31.41
CA SER A 88 -8.35 -31.82 -30.24
C SER A 88 -7.73 -31.27 -28.94
N TRP A 89 -6.44 -30.94 -28.93
CA TRP A 89 -5.80 -30.31 -27.77
C TRP A 89 -6.36 -28.93 -27.44
N LEU A 90 -6.57 -28.08 -28.45
CA LEU A 90 -7.20 -26.77 -28.26
C LEU A 90 -8.59 -26.91 -27.61
N PHE A 91 -9.37 -27.90 -28.03
CA PHE A 91 -10.67 -28.20 -27.43
C PHE A 91 -10.55 -28.62 -25.96
N TYR A 92 -9.72 -29.63 -25.65
CA TYR A 92 -9.62 -30.14 -24.26
C TYR A 92 -9.05 -29.10 -23.29
N LEU A 93 -8.00 -28.37 -23.69
CA LEU A 93 -7.45 -27.30 -22.87
C LEU A 93 -8.48 -26.20 -22.61
N SER A 94 -9.20 -25.76 -23.65
CA SER A 94 -10.22 -24.72 -23.51
C SER A 94 -11.43 -25.18 -22.70
N LEU A 95 -11.80 -26.47 -22.78
CA LEU A 95 -12.85 -27.08 -21.97
C LEU A 95 -12.48 -27.06 -20.49
N ILE A 96 -11.29 -27.57 -20.15
CA ILE A 96 -10.79 -27.60 -18.77
C ILE A 96 -10.73 -26.17 -18.22
N ALA A 97 -10.13 -25.24 -18.98
CA ALA A 97 -10.03 -23.84 -18.55
C ALA A 97 -11.40 -23.18 -18.35
N SER A 98 -12.38 -23.46 -19.22
CA SER A 98 -13.73 -22.91 -19.09
C SER A 98 -14.46 -23.45 -17.86
N VAL A 99 -14.37 -24.76 -17.61
CA VAL A 99 -14.98 -25.39 -16.42
C VAL A 99 -14.35 -24.83 -15.14
N THR A 100 -13.03 -24.74 -15.09
CA THR A 100 -12.31 -24.14 -13.94
C THR A 100 -12.71 -22.67 -13.76
N SER A 101 -12.80 -21.89 -14.84
CA SER A 101 -13.18 -20.47 -14.78
C SER A 101 -14.60 -20.27 -14.24
N ILE A 102 -15.56 -21.14 -14.62
CA ILE A 102 -16.93 -21.13 -14.09
C ILE A 102 -16.91 -21.41 -12.58
N GLY A 103 -16.12 -22.39 -12.12
CA GLY A 103 -15.95 -22.69 -10.70
C GLY A 103 -15.41 -21.50 -9.91
N LEU A 104 -14.34 -20.86 -10.41
CA LEU A 104 -13.74 -19.68 -9.77
C LEU A 104 -14.67 -18.45 -9.75
N ILE A 105 -15.49 -18.28 -10.78
CA ILE A 105 -16.57 -17.27 -10.79
C ILE A 105 -17.65 -17.61 -9.75
N GLY A 106 -18.02 -18.88 -9.62
CA GLY A 106 -18.97 -19.33 -8.61
C GLY A 106 -18.48 -19.02 -7.18
N ILE A 107 -17.19 -19.27 -6.91
CA ILE A 107 -16.56 -18.92 -5.63
C ILE A 107 -16.61 -17.40 -5.39
N GLN A 108 -16.29 -16.59 -6.40
CA GLN A 108 -16.37 -15.13 -6.31
C GLN A 108 -17.78 -14.64 -5.95
N GLY A 109 -18.81 -15.15 -6.62
CA GLY A 109 -20.18 -14.71 -6.42
C GLY A 109 -20.83 -15.24 -5.13
N VAL A 110 -20.53 -16.48 -4.73
CA VAL A 110 -21.23 -17.16 -3.61
C VAL A 110 -20.47 -17.09 -2.30
N ILE A 111 -19.15 -17.28 -2.33
CA ILE A 111 -18.33 -17.36 -1.12
C ILE A 111 -17.75 -15.98 -0.79
N ILE A 112 -17.10 -15.35 -1.77
CA ILE A 112 -16.38 -14.09 -1.55
C ILE A 112 -17.35 -12.89 -1.56
N ASN A 113 -18.48 -12.99 -2.28
CA ASN A 113 -19.43 -11.90 -2.51
C ASN A 113 -18.77 -10.64 -3.15
N ALA A 114 -17.73 -10.87 -3.96
CA ALA A 114 -16.92 -9.85 -4.60
C ALA A 114 -16.64 -10.22 -6.06
N TRP A 115 -16.54 -9.21 -6.92
CA TRP A 115 -16.28 -9.38 -8.34
C TRP A 115 -14.93 -8.77 -8.74
N CYS A 116 -14.14 -9.55 -9.48
CA CYS A 116 -12.89 -9.12 -10.08
C CYS A 116 -13.05 -8.94 -11.60
N PRO A 117 -12.93 -7.70 -12.14
CA PRO A 117 -13.06 -7.46 -13.58
C PRO A 117 -12.07 -8.25 -14.43
N PHE A 118 -10.83 -8.44 -13.95
CA PHE A 118 -9.80 -9.20 -14.65
C PHE A 118 -10.13 -10.71 -14.67
N CYS A 119 -10.62 -11.28 -13.55
CA CYS A 119 -11.07 -12.68 -13.54
C CYS A 119 -12.29 -12.89 -14.45
N LEU A 120 -13.22 -11.92 -14.52
CA LEU A 120 -14.36 -11.96 -15.43
C LEU A 120 -13.91 -11.87 -16.90
N LEU A 121 -12.91 -11.04 -17.19
CA LEU A 121 -12.29 -10.96 -18.51
C LEU A 121 -11.65 -12.30 -18.88
N SER A 122 -10.81 -12.87 -18.02
CA SER A 122 -10.16 -14.16 -18.25
C SER A 122 -11.18 -15.29 -18.46
N ALA A 123 -12.25 -15.35 -17.65
CA ALA A 123 -13.31 -16.33 -17.82
C ALA A 123 -14.06 -16.16 -19.14
N SER A 124 -14.31 -14.92 -19.56
CA SER A 124 -14.92 -14.61 -20.86
C SER A 124 -14.03 -15.07 -22.01
N LEU A 125 -12.71 -14.84 -21.91
CA LEU A 125 -11.73 -15.32 -22.89
C LEU A 125 -11.71 -16.86 -22.95
N CYS A 126 -11.71 -17.56 -21.82
CA CYS A 126 -11.77 -19.02 -21.77
C CYS A 126 -13.04 -19.56 -22.45
N GLY A 127 -14.20 -18.98 -22.14
CA GLY A 127 -15.47 -19.35 -22.77
C GLY A 127 -15.47 -19.14 -24.28
N LEU A 128 -14.95 -18.01 -24.76
CA LEU A 128 -14.81 -17.73 -26.20
C LEU A 128 -13.86 -18.72 -26.89
N LEU A 129 -12.71 -19.01 -26.29
CA LEU A 129 -11.76 -20.01 -26.80
C LEU A 129 -12.42 -21.39 -26.92
N PHE A 130 -13.20 -21.79 -25.92
CA PHE A 130 -13.93 -23.04 -25.96
C PHE A 130 -14.97 -23.07 -27.08
N LEU A 131 -15.80 -22.03 -27.23
CA LEU A 131 -16.79 -21.95 -28.31
C LEU A 131 -16.12 -22.01 -29.70
N ILE A 132 -15.04 -21.27 -29.90
CA ILE A 132 -14.31 -21.28 -31.17
C ILE A 132 -13.70 -22.66 -31.45
N SER A 133 -13.20 -23.35 -30.42
CA SER A 133 -12.64 -24.70 -30.56
C SER A 133 -13.69 -25.73 -31.03
N ILE A 134 -14.94 -25.61 -30.57
CA ILE A 134 -16.07 -26.44 -31.01
C ILE A 134 -16.36 -26.17 -32.49
N ILE A 135 -16.45 -24.90 -32.88
CA ILE A 135 -16.69 -24.48 -34.27
C ILE A 135 -15.59 -25.02 -35.18
N LEU A 136 -14.32 -24.93 -34.76
CA LEU A 136 -13.19 -25.45 -35.52
C LEU A 136 -13.28 -26.97 -35.73
N LYS A 137 -13.60 -27.76 -34.70
CA LYS A 137 -13.77 -29.22 -34.86
C LYS A 137 -14.93 -29.55 -35.80
N LYS A 138 -16.07 -28.85 -35.67
CA LYS A 138 -17.24 -29.02 -36.54
C LYS A 138 -16.92 -28.69 -38.01
N GLN A 139 -16.22 -27.59 -38.28
CA GLN A 139 -15.82 -27.19 -39.64
C GLN A 139 -14.85 -28.16 -40.31
N ASN A 140 -14.09 -28.93 -39.54
CA ASN A 140 -13.11 -29.89 -40.05
C ASN A 140 -13.63 -31.33 -39.96
N ASN A 141 -14.93 -31.53 -39.77
CA ASN A 141 -15.57 -32.86 -39.67
C ASN A 141 -14.94 -33.78 -38.62
N LEU A 142 -14.41 -33.22 -37.53
CA LEU A 142 -13.84 -33.97 -36.42
C LEU A 142 -14.92 -34.25 -35.37
N THR A 143 -14.95 -35.46 -34.82
CA THR A 143 -15.80 -35.78 -33.68
C THR A 143 -15.38 -34.93 -32.48
N LEU A 144 -16.37 -34.39 -31.75
CA LEU A 144 -16.11 -33.44 -30.67
C LEU A 144 -15.16 -34.01 -29.60
N TRP A 145 -15.34 -35.30 -29.29
CA TRP A 145 -14.58 -36.04 -28.27
C TRP A 145 -13.45 -36.91 -28.85
N SER A 146 -13.00 -36.67 -30.09
CA SER A 146 -11.82 -37.37 -30.61
C SER A 146 -10.60 -37.13 -29.72
N LEU A 147 -9.91 -38.19 -29.33
CA LEU A 147 -8.61 -38.09 -28.64
C LEU A 147 -7.49 -37.71 -29.63
N PRO A 148 -6.45 -37.00 -29.17
CA PRO A 148 -5.27 -36.72 -29.99
C PRO A 148 -4.59 -38.03 -30.43
N LYS A 149 -4.21 -38.15 -31.71
CA LYS A 149 -3.66 -39.41 -32.27
C LYS A 149 -2.15 -39.62 -32.06
N GLU A 150 -1.47 -38.72 -31.34
CA GLU A 150 -0.01 -38.77 -31.17
C GLU A 150 0.41 -39.38 -29.82
N ASN A 151 1.53 -40.11 -29.82
CA ASN A 151 2.15 -40.68 -28.62
C ASN A 151 2.45 -39.56 -27.61
N ILE A 152 1.89 -39.67 -26.40
CA ILE A 152 1.98 -38.71 -25.28
C ILE A 152 3.44 -38.27 -25.00
N GLY A 153 4.43 -39.10 -25.31
CA GLY A 153 5.86 -38.79 -25.17
C GLY A 153 6.35 -37.61 -26.03
N GLN A 154 5.85 -37.45 -27.26
CA GLN A 154 6.33 -36.40 -28.18
C GLN A 154 5.80 -35.01 -27.78
N PHE A 155 4.56 -34.97 -27.28
CA PHE A 155 3.93 -33.76 -26.74
C PHE A 155 4.62 -33.26 -25.48
N SER A 156 5.07 -34.16 -24.60
CA SER A 156 5.80 -33.81 -23.37
C SER A 156 7.11 -33.06 -23.65
N MET A 157 7.83 -33.44 -24.71
CA MET A 157 9.14 -32.88 -25.04
C MET A 157 9.03 -31.47 -25.63
N GLU A 158 7.99 -31.19 -26.42
CA GLU A 158 7.82 -29.89 -27.09
C GLU A 158 6.99 -28.89 -26.27
N ALA A 159 6.06 -29.38 -25.43
CA ALA A 159 5.47 -28.58 -24.36
C ALA A 159 6.55 -28.13 -23.38
N SER A 160 7.54 -29.01 -23.10
CA SER A 160 8.74 -28.64 -22.33
C SER A 160 9.57 -27.58 -23.05
N ILE A 161 9.76 -27.65 -24.37
CA ILE A 161 10.49 -26.61 -25.12
C ILE A 161 9.78 -25.25 -25.07
N THR A 162 8.46 -25.24 -25.22
CA THR A 162 7.66 -23.99 -25.16
C THR A 162 7.66 -23.41 -23.74
N LEU A 163 7.52 -24.27 -22.73
CA LEU A 163 7.67 -23.93 -21.31
C LEU A 163 9.08 -23.41 -21.01
N VAL A 164 10.12 -24.04 -21.56
CA VAL A 164 11.53 -23.63 -21.41
C VAL A 164 11.79 -22.31 -22.10
N GLN A 165 11.24 -22.04 -23.28
CA GLN A 165 11.36 -20.74 -23.94
C GLN A 165 10.68 -19.62 -23.14
N VAL A 166 9.53 -19.90 -22.53
CA VAL A 166 8.83 -18.93 -21.65
C VAL A 166 9.54 -18.77 -20.32
N LEU A 167 10.07 -19.84 -19.73
CA LEU A 167 10.94 -19.77 -18.57
C LEU A 167 12.21 -18.98 -18.90
N LEU A 168 12.83 -19.17 -20.06
CA LEU A 168 14.01 -18.43 -20.50
C LEU A 168 13.70 -16.94 -20.72
N ILE A 169 12.54 -16.58 -21.28
CA ILE A 169 12.10 -15.18 -21.36
C ILE A 169 11.84 -14.60 -19.97
N PHE A 170 11.20 -15.36 -19.08
CA PHE A 170 10.99 -14.99 -17.68
C PHE A 170 12.32 -14.82 -16.91
N PHE A 171 13.28 -15.72 -17.10
CA PHE A 171 14.63 -15.66 -16.54
C PHE A 171 15.51 -14.59 -17.20
N ALA A 172 15.24 -14.22 -18.46
CA ALA A 172 15.90 -13.10 -19.14
C ALA A 172 15.34 -11.74 -18.72
N ILE A 173 14.10 -11.68 -18.20
CA ILE A 173 13.53 -10.49 -17.54
C ILE A 173 13.95 -10.44 -16.05
N LYS A 174 14.28 -11.60 -15.45
CA LYS A 174 14.76 -11.73 -14.07
C LYS A 174 16.03 -10.91 -13.72
N PRO A 175 16.99 -10.55 -14.59
CA PRO A 175 18.14 -9.74 -14.18
C PRO A 175 17.79 -8.27 -13.92
N MET A 176 16.55 -7.82 -14.21
CA MET A 176 16.04 -6.52 -13.75
C MET A 176 15.46 -6.57 -12.32
N ILE A 177 15.40 -7.76 -11.70
CA ILE A 177 14.92 -7.95 -10.32
C ILE A 177 15.92 -8.90 -9.63
N SER A 178 16.86 -8.32 -8.90
CA SER A 178 18.04 -9.00 -8.33
C SER A 178 17.73 -10.24 -7.46
N PRO A 179 18.71 -11.14 -7.27
CA PRO A 179 18.45 -12.57 -7.15
C PRO A 179 18.44 -13.07 -5.70
N ILE A 180 17.66 -14.13 -5.44
CA ILE A 180 17.94 -15.07 -4.35
C ILE A 180 18.05 -16.45 -4.98
N ASN A 181 19.27 -16.98 -4.97
CA ASN A 181 19.56 -18.36 -5.35
C ASN A 181 19.17 -19.29 -4.19
N ALA A 182 18.43 -20.34 -4.51
CA ALA A 182 18.09 -21.41 -3.61
C ALA A 182 19.34 -22.25 -3.29
N ILE A 183 19.59 -22.47 -2.00
CA ILE A 183 20.40 -23.59 -1.50
C ILE A 183 19.41 -24.66 -1.05
N GLU A 184 19.60 -25.88 -1.52
CA GLU A 184 18.79 -27.05 -1.16
C GLU A 184 18.93 -27.35 0.35
N PHE A 185 17.79 -27.42 1.06
CA PHE A 185 17.74 -27.90 2.44
C PHE A 185 16.96 -29.21 2.50
N THR A 186 17.60 -30.24 3.04
CA THR A 186 16.96 -31.48 3.47
C THR A 186 16.14 -31.23 4.75
N PRO A 187 14.94 -31.80 4.88
CA PRO A 187 14.05 -31.46 5.99
C PRO A 187 14.47 -32.21 7.27
N VAL A 188 15.00 -31.48 8.25
CA VAL A 188 15.06 -31.94 9.63
C VAL A 188 13.73 -31.59 10.30
N ARG A 189 13.03 -32.61 10.77
CA ARG A 189 11.74 -32.50 11.49
C ARG A 189 11.99 -31.97 12.91
N PRO A 190 11.42 -30.84 13.35
CA PRO A 190 11.61 -30.40 14.73
C PRO A 190 10.56 -31.00 15.65
N GLN A 191 11.03 -31.65 16.70
CA GLN A 191 10.30 -31.87 17.94
C GLN A 191 10.53 -30.68 18.89
N HIS A 192 9.44 -30.19 19.48
CA HIS A 192 9.31 -29.35 20.69
C HIS A 192 9.85 -27.89 20.72
N THR A 193 8.94 -27.00 21.14
CA THR A 193 9.11 -25.67 21.78
C THR A 193 9.96 -24.64 21.03
N GLN A 194 9.34 -23.86 20.14
CA GLN A 194 10.02 -22.73 19.50
C GLN A 194 9.70 -21.41 20.22
N ASN A 195 10.68 -20.86 20.94
CA ASN A 195 10.75 -19.46 21.38
C ASN A 195 11.16 -18.56 20.21
N TYR A 196 10.55 -18.70 19.04
CA TYR A 196 10.82 -17.85 17.87
C TYR A 196 9.61 -17.88 16.93
N ALA A 197 9.34 -16.77 16.26
CA ALA A 197 8.19 -16.63 15.36
C ALA A 197 8.42 -17.30 14.01
N THR A 198 9.66 -17.30 13.51
CA THR A 198 10.06 -18.08 12.33
C THR A 198 11.57 -18.33 12.33
N ALA A 199 12.05 -19.24 11.49
CA ALA A 199 13.47 -19.42 11.24
C ALA A 199 13.74 -19.51 9.74
N ILE A 200 14.81 -18.84 9.27
CA ILE A 200 15.27 -18.90 7.88
C ILE A 200 16.73 -19.37 7.90
N GLY A 201 16.94 -20.65 7.56
CA GLY A 201 18.25 -21.29 7.69
C GLY A 201 18.70 -21.35 9.16
N PRO A 202 19.93 -20.92 9.51
CA PRO A 202 20.41 -20.91 10.90
C PRO A 202 19.91 -19.69 11.71
N VAL A 203 19.20 -18.74 11.10
CA VAL A 203 18.76 -17.51 11.76
C VAL A 203 17.33 -17.66 12.27
N THR A 204 17.12 -17.49 13.57
CA THR A 204 15.79 -17.42 14.17
C THR A 204 15.34 -15.97 14.26
N TYR A 205 14.10 -15.70 13.87
CA TYR A 205 13.44 -14.41 14.00
C TYR A 205 12.35 -14.50 15.07
N GLN A 206 12.43 -13.61 16.05
CA GLN A 206 11.36 -13.32 16.98
C GLN A 206 10.24 -12.54 16.29
N LEU A 207 9.09 -12.45 16.96
CA LEU A 207 7.98 -11.64 16.46
C LEU A 207 8.39 -10.17 16.36
N GLU A 208 9.24 -9.71 17.28
CA GLU A 208 9.84 -8.38 17.28
C GLU A 208 10.70 -8.14 16.02
N ASP A 209 11.50 -9.11 15.60
CA ASP A 209 12.35 -8.98 14.40
C ASP A 209 11.49 -8.85 13.12
N ILE A 210 10.37 -9.60 13.06
CA ILE A 210 9.41 -9.50 11.96
C ILE A 210 8.71 -8.14 11.98
N ASN A 211 8.28 -7.67 13.15
CA ASN A 211 7.63 -6.37 13.31
C ASN A 211 8.59 -5.24 12.92
N GLU A 212 9.85 -5.31 13.31
CA GLU A 212 10.89 -4.35 12.92
C GLU A 212 11.12 -4.36 11.41
N GLY A 213 11.24 -5.54 10.79
CA GLY A 213 11.37 -5.69 9.33
C GLY A 213 10.17 -5.16 8.54
N LEU A 214 8.96 -5.24 9.10
CA LEU A 214 7.74 -4.62 8.54
C LEU A 214 7.65 -3.12 8.83
N GLY A 215 8.57 -2.58 9.64
CA GLY A 215 8.48 -1.23 10.16
C GLY A 215 7.18 -1.03 10.93
N LEU A 216 6.83 -1.90 11.88
CA LEU A 216 5.69 -1.78 12.77
C LEU A 216 6.21 -1.73 14.22
N SER A 217 6.15 -0.57 14.87
CA SER A 217 6.52 -0.49 16.29
C SER A 217 5.46 -1.17 17.15
N HIS A 218 5.86 -1.66 18.33
CA HIS A 218 4.94 -2.22 19.30
C HIS A 218 3.78 -1.25 19.62
N HIS A 219 4.06 0.05 19.73
CA HIS A 219 3.05 1.07 19.94
C HIS A 219 2.03 1.16 18.80
N GLU A 220 2.47 1.08 17.54
CA GLU A 220 1.57 1.12 16.40
C GLU A 220 0.68 -0.11 16.33
N ILE A 221 1.23 -1.31 16.58
CA ILE A 221 0.45 -2.55 16.64
C ILE A 221 -0.66 -2.41 17.68
N LEU A 222 -0.32 -1.94 18.88
CA LEU A 222 -1.31 -1.71 19.93
C LEU A 222 -2.36 -0.66 19.54
N SER A 223 -1.95 0.39 18.82
CA SER A 223 -2.87 1.43 18.34
C SER A 223 -3.82 0.94 17.26
N ILE A 224 -3.35 0.11 16.33
CA ILE A 224 -4.14 -0.51 15.27
C ILE A 224 -5.11 -1.50 15.89
N GLN A 225 -4.63 -2.36 16.79
CA GLN A 225 -5.48 -3.30 17.52
C GLN A 225 -6.57 -2.59 18.33
N GLN A 226 -6.23 -1.48 19.00
CA GLN A 226 -7.23 -0.68 19.70
C GLN A 226 -8.29 -0.16 18.73
N GLN A 227 -7.89 0.45 17.61
CA GLN A 227 -8.81 0.99 16.61
C GLN A 227 -9.74 -0.10 16.04
N GLN A 228 -9.22 -1.30 15.76
CA GLN A 228 -10.02 -2.43 15.29
C GLN A 228 -11.02 -2.91 16.36
N ARG A 229 -10.61 -2.99 17.62
CA ARG A 229 -11.51 -3.34 18.74
C ARG A 229 -12.62 -2.30 18.93
N GLU A 230 -12.29 -1.02 18.82
CA GLU A 230 -13.27 0.07 18.91
C GLU A 230 -14.26 0.05 17.73
N GLY A 231 -13.76 -0.13 16.50
CA GLY A 231 -14.61 -0.24 15.31
C GLY A 231 -15.57 -1.43 15.38
N TRP A 232 -15.09 -2.59 15.84
CA TRP A 232 -15.93 -3.77 16.06
C TRP A 232 -17.03 -3.49 17.10
N LEU A 233 -16.70 -2.82 18.21
CA LEU A 233 -17.69 -2.44 19.23
C LEU A 233 -18.72 -1.46 18.65
N ASP A 234 -18.30 -0.49 17.84
CA ASP A 234 -19.18 0.48 17.21
C ASP A 234 -20.23 -0.19 16.33
N GLU A 235 -19.83 -1.19 15.53
CA GLU A 235 -20.74 -1.99 14.72
C GLU A 235 -21.75 -2.77 15.57
N ARG A 236 -21.30 -3.40 16.66
CA ARG A 236 -22.18 -4.12 17.60
C ARG A 236 -23.20 -3.21 18.26
N VAL A 237 -22.84 -1.97 18.56
CA VAL A 237 -23.77 -0.97 19.13
C VAL A 237 -24.86 -0.60 18.13
N ILE A 238 -24.49 -0.40 16.86
CA ILE A 238 -25.47 -0.11 15.79
C ILE A 238 -26.41 -1.30 15.58
N GLU A 239 -25.88 -2.52 15.53
CA GLU A 239 -26.69 -3.74 15.40
C GLU A 239 -27.67 -3.94 16.55
N TYR A 240 -27.21 -3.70 17.79
CA TYR A 240 -28.06 -3.74 18.97
C TYR A 240 -29.21 -2.73 18.86
N HIS A 241 -28.90 -1.49 18.44
CA HIS A 241 -29.91 -0.46 18.21
C HIS A 241 -30.90 -0.85 17.10
N ALA A 242 -30.41 -1.38 15.98
CA ALA A 242 -31.24 -1.84 14.86
C ALA A 242 -32.20 -2.95 15.27
N LYS A 243 -31.71 -3.93 16.06
CA LYS A 243 -32.51 -5.04 16.58
C LYS A 243 -33.65 -4.56 17.50
N LEU A 244 -33.37 -3.61 18.40
CA LEU A 244 -34.40 -3.04 19.28
C LEU A 244 -35.50 -2.30 18.51
N ASN A 245 -35.14 -1.64 17.41
CA ASN A 245 -36.08 -0.88 16.58
C ASN A 245 -36.69 -1.71 15.44
N LYS A 246 -36.35 -3.01 15.34
CA LYS A 246 -36.86 -3.92 14.30
C LYS A 246 -36.60 -3.42 12.88
N VAL A 247 -35.48 -2.74 12.66
CA VAL A 247 -35.03 -2.24 11.34
C VAL A 247 -33.73 -2.91 10.93
N SER A 248 -33.42 -2.92 9.64
CA SER A 248 -32.11 -3.37 9.18
C SER A 248 -31.03 -2.34 9.52
N VAL A 249 -29.79 -2.78 9.74
CA VAL A 249 -28.63 -1.89 9.92
C VAL A 249 -28.48 -0.95 8.72
N LYS A 250 -28.73 -1.45 7.51
CA LYS A 250 -28.63 -0.67 6.27
C LYS A 250 -29.63 0.49 6.25
N ASP A 251 -30.88 0.25 6.64
CA ASP A 251 -31.92 1.29 6.66
C ASP A 251 -31.65 2.32 7.74
N LEU A 252 -31.16 1.88 8.88
CA LEU A 252 -30.78 2.73 10.00
C LEU A 252 -29.61 3.65 9.64
N ILE A 253 -28.54 3.11 9.07
CA ILE A 253 -27.42 3.91 8.55
C ILE A 253 -27.90 4.87 7.47
N LYS A 254 -28.83 4.44 6.61
CA LYS A 254 -29.38 5.30 5.56
C LYS A 254 -30.09 6.53 6.15
N VAL A 255 -31.00 6.31 7.09
CA VAL A 255 -31.84 7.37 7.66
C VAL A 255 -31.06 8.26 8.62
N ASP A 256 -30.32 7.66 9.54
CA ASP A 256 -29.70 8.39 10.65
C ASP A 256 -28.34 9.00 10.30
N ILE A 257 -27.68 8.51 9.25
CA ILE A 257 -26.34 8.94 8.84
C ILE A 257 -26.34 9.42 7.39
N ASN A 258 -26.57 8.55 6.39
CA ASN A 258 -26.39 8.91 4.97
C ASN A 258 -27.25 10.09 4.53
N ASN A 259 -28.52 10.16 4.95
CA ASN A 259 -29.41 11.26 4.60
C ASN A 259 -28.98 12.61 5.19
N LYS A 260 -28.11 12.60 6.22
CA LYS A 260 -27.56 13.81 6.86
C LYS A 260 -26.20 14.20 6.27
N VAL A 261 -25.57 13.35 5.45
CA VAL A 261 -24.30 13.66 4.79
C VAL A 261 -24.52 14.78 3.78
N TYR A 262 -23.96 15.95 4.06
CA TYR A 262 -24.04 17.11 3.19
C TYR A 262 -22.65 17.73 3.00
N VAL A 263 -22.30 17.99 1.74
CA VAL A 263 -21.06 18.69 1.36
C VAL A 263 -21.45 19.76 0.34
N SER A 264 -21.19 21.02 0.68
CA SER A 264 -21.46 22.17 -0.19
C SER A 264 -20.43 22.28 -1.32
N ASP A 265 -20.81 22.88 -2.45
CA ASP A 265 -19.88 23.14 -3.55
C ASP A 265 -18.70 24.03 -3.11
N GLN A 266 -18.93 24.97 -2.18
CA GLN A 266 -17.86 25.82 -1.65
C GLN A 266 -16.78 24.99 -0.92
N GLN A 267 -17.17 24.03 -0.09
CA GLN A 267 -16.22 23.15 0.59
C GLN A 267 -15.37 22.32 -0.40
N VAL A 268 -15.95 21.92 -1.52
CA VAL A 268 -15.25 21.18 -2.59
C VAL A 268 -14.25 22.09 -3.29
N ILE A 269 -14.67 23.32 -3.62
CA ILE A 269 -13.82 24.34 -4.25
C ILE A 269 -12.66 24.69 -3.31
N ASP A 270 -12.92 24.98 -2.04
CA ASP A 270 -11.89 25.31 -1.05
C ASP A 270 -10.90 24.16 -0.87
N PHE A 271 -11.39 22.92 -0.84
CA PHE A 271 -10.53 21.73 -0.75
C PHE A 271 -9.61 21.59 -1.97
N TYR A 272 -10.12 21.88 -3.17
CA TYR A 272 -9.34 21.81 -4.41
C TYR A 272 -8.34 22.96 -4.53
N LEU A 273 -8.76 24.21 -4.29
CA LEU A 273 -7.89 25.38 -4.39
C LEU A 273 -6.71 25.30 -3.42
N THR A 274 -6.90 24.71 -2.25
CA THR A 274 -5.81 24.48 -1.27
C THR A 274 -4.81 23.39 -1.69
N ARG A 275 -5.09 22.62 -2.75
CA ARG A 275 -4.28 21.47 -3.21
C ARG A 275 -3.98 21.48 -4.72
N VAL A 276 -4.33 22.55 -5.43
CA VAL A 276 -4.24 22.63 -6.90
C VAL A 276 -2.81 22.36 -7.41
N ASP A 277 -1.79 22.82 -6.69
CA ASP A 277 -0.38 22.58 -7.00
C ASP A 277 0.02 21.09 -6.98
N LYS A 278 -0.72 20.27 -6.22
CA LYS A 278 -0.48 18.82 -6.06
C LYS A 278 -1.43 17.98 -6.93
N LEU A 279 -2.42 18.60 -7.57
CA LEU A 279 -3.48 17.95 -8.31
C LEU A 279 -3.62 18.63 -9.69
N PRO A 280 -2.68 18.41 -10.63
CA PRO A 280 -2.66 19.08 -11.93
C PRO A 280 -3.76 18.60 -12.89
N GLU A 281 -4.81 17.93 -12.40
CA GLU A 281 -5.93 17.48 -13.20
C GLU A 281 -6.97 18.59 -13.39
N ASN A 282 -7.64 18.57 -14.54
CA ASN A 282 -8.77 19.45 -14.85
C ASN A 282 -9.88 19.31 -13.79
N TRP A 283 -10.39 20.45 -13.32
CA TRP A 283 -11.49 20.57 -12.35
C TRP A 283 -12.68 19.66 -12.64
N ASP A 284 -13.10 19.54 -13.91
CA ASP A 284 -14.27 18.73 -14.27
C ASP A 284 -14.07 17.24 -14.00
N LYS A 285 -12.82 16.76 -14.08
CA LYS A 285 -12.48 15.37 -13.78
C LYS A 285 -12.29 15.12 -12.29
N ILE A 286 -11.80 16.11 -11.55
CA ILE A 286 -11.44 15.94 -10.14
C ILE A 286 -12.56 16.31 -9.18
N LYS A 287 -13.47 17.22 -9.55
CA LYS A 287 -14.61 17.66 -8.73
C LYS A 287 -15.43 16.47 -8.18
N PRO A 288 -15.80 15.45 -8.98
CA PRO A 288 -16.55 14.30 -8.46
C PRO A 288 -15.78 13.47 -7.43
N ARG A 289 -14.46 13.30 -7.63
CA ARG A 289 -13.58 12.58 -6.71
C ARG A 289 -13.44 13.32 -5.37
N VAL A 290 -13.23 14.64 -5.42
CA VAL A 290 -13.17 15.48 -4.22
C VAL A 290 -14.50 15.46 -3.47
N GLN A 291 -15.63 15.59 -4.18
CA GLN A 291 -16.96 15.49 -3.58
C GLN A 291 -17.17 14.14 -2.89
N GLN A 292 -16.81 13.03 -3.53
CA GLN A 292 -16.94 11.70 -2.95
C GLN A 292 -16.05 11.53 -1.71
N PHE A 293 -14.81 12.02 -1.75
CA PHE A 293 -13.89 11.99 -0.61
C PHE A 293 -14.47 12.76 0.59
N LEU A 294 -14.95 13.99 0.36
CA LEU A 294 -15.54 14.82 1.42
C LEU A 294 -16.82 14.19 1.97
N LYS A 295 -17.68 13.62 1.12
CA LYS A 295 -18.90 12.90 1.56
C LYS A 295 -18.55 11.68 2.43
N LYS A 296 -17.53 10.91 2.04
CA LYS A 296 -17.04 9.78 2.84
C LYS A 296 -16.53 10.25 4.21
N LYS A 297 -15.77 11.35 4.24
CA LYS A 297 -15.25 11.93 5.48
C LYS A 297 -16.39 12.41 6.40
N GLU A 298 -17.38 13.10 5.84
CA GLU A 298 -18.56 13.55 6.58
C GLU A 298 -19.38 12.37 7.12
N PHE A 299 -19.55 11.32 6.32
CA PHE A 299 -20.20 10.08 6.76
C PHE A 299 -19.53 9.47 8.00
N GLU A 300 -18.20 9.31 7.98
CA GLU A 300 -17.46 8.76 9.13
C GLU A 300 -17.60 9.65 10.38
N HIS A 301 -17.58 10.97 10.20
CA HIS A 301 -17.80 11.91 11.29
C HIS A 301 -19.19 11.74 11.94
N LEU A 302 -20.24 11.72 11.12
CA LEU A 302 -21.62 11.52 11.58
C LEU A 302 -21.81 10.15 12.23
N LYS A 303 -21.24 9.07 11.65
CA LYS A 303 -21.27 7.72 12.22
C LYS A 303 -20.64 7.70 13.62
N LYS A 304 -19.47 8.32 13.78
CA LYS A 304 -18.77 8.39 15.08
C LYS A 304 -19.60 9.12 16.14
N SER A 305 -20.22 10.25 15.78
CA SER A 305 -21.13 10.97 16.68
C SER A 305 -22.36 10.13 17.05
N TYR A 306 -22.98 9.51 16.06
CA TYR A 306 -24.16 8.67 16.24
C TYR A 306 -23.88 7.50 17.18
N VAL A 307 -22.78 6.78 16.98
CA VAL A 307 -22.39 5.66 17.86
C VAL A 307 -22.08 6.13 19.27
N LYS A 308 -21.44 7.30 19.43
CA LYS A 308 -21.21 7.90 20.75
C LYS A 308 -22.51 8.15 21.49
N ASP A 309 -23.52 8.68 20.81
CA ASP A 309 -24.85 8.91 21.37
C ASP A 309 -25.55 7.60 21.73
N LEU A 310 -25.45 6.57 20.89
CA LEU A 310 -25.99 5.23 21.18
C LEU A 310 -25.30 4.57 22.39
N LYS A 311 -23.98 4.65 22.49
CA LYS A 311 -23.22 4.15 23.65
C LYS A 311 -23.70 4.80 24.94
N LYS A 312 -23.94 6.13 24.91
CA LYS A 312 -24.51 6.86 26.05
C LYS A 312 -25.95 6.44 26.34
N LYS A 313 -26.80 6.35 25.30
CA LYS A 313 -28.22 5.98 25.42
C LYS A 313 -28.42 4.59 26.05
N TYR A 314 -27.57 3.64 25.69
CA TYR A 314 -27.65 2.26 26.16
C TYR A 314 -26.72 1.96 27.33
N ASN A 315 -26.05 2.97 27.89
CA ASN A 315 -25.10 2.83 28.98
C ASN A 315 -24.06 1.72 28.73
N ILE A 316 -23.52 1.67 27.51
CA ILE A 316 -22.59 0.62 27.07
C ILE A 316 -21.26 0.79 27.81
N THR A 317 -20.95 -0.17 28.68
CA THR A 317 -19.65 -0.26 29.37
C THR A 317 -18.70 -1.14 28.59
N TYR A 318 -17.44 -0.72 28.44
CA TYR A 318 -16.40 -1.50 27.77
C TYR A 318 -15.04 -1.23 28.41
N ASN A 319 -14.16 -2.22 28.36
CA ASN A 319 -12.77 -2.11 28.81
C ASN A 319 -11.85 -2.49 27.65
N ILE A 320 -11.69 -1.58 26.70
CA ILE A 320 -10.74 -1.75 25.60
C ILE A 320 -9.38 -1.20 26.09
N PRO A 321 -8.31 -2.01 26.07
CA PRO A 321 -6.98 -1.54 26.43
C PRO A 321 -6.59 -0.35 25.54
N LYS A 322 -6.30 0.80 26.19
CA LYS A 322 -5.79 1.98 25.51
C LYS A 322 -4.37 1.72 25.05
N SER A 323 -4.05 2.20 23.85
CA SER A 323 -2.68 2.19 23.34
C SER A 323 -1.80 3.04 24.26
N PRO A 324 -0.62 2.54 24.64
CA PRO A 324 0.29 3.27 25.52
C PRO A 324 0.75 4.56 24.84
N ILE A 325 0.54 5.67 25.55
CA ILE A 325 0.97 7.01 25.13
C ILE A 325 2.49 7.04 25.16
N ILE A 326 3.10 7.38 24.02
CA ILE A 326 4.53 7.60 23.89
C ILE A 326 4.88 8.89 24.63
N SER A 327 5.53 8.74 25.79
CA SER A 327 6.16 9.86 26.48
C SER A 327 7.51 10.15 25.84
N ILE A 328 7.78 11.42 25.55
CA ILE A 328 9.03 11.88 24.95
C ILE A 328 9.88 12.54 26.03
N ALA A 329 11.06 12.00 26.29
CA ALA A 329 12.00 12.56 27.24
C ALA A 329 12.53 13.92 26.72
N LYS A 330 12.66 14.91 27.61
CA LYS A 330 13.22 16.22 27.24
C LYS A 330 14.71 16.07 26.86
N ASN A 331 15.16 16.77 25.81
CA ASN A 331 16.59 16.90 25.55
C ASN A 331 17.19 17.85 26.59
N PRO A 332 18.19 17.43 27.38
CA PRO A 332 18.83 18.33 28.36
C PRO A 332 19.58 19.49 27.69
N TYR A 333 19.92 19.39 26.40
CA TYR A 333 20.69 20.39 25.65
C TYR A 333 19.84 21.34 24.78
N LYS A 334 18.54 21.49 25.08
CA LYS A 334 17.54 22.32 24.34
C LYS A 334 17.06 21.69 23.02
N ASN A 335 15.83 21.97 22.61
CA ASN A 335 15.27 21.64 21.29
C ASN A 335 14.68 22.89 20.66
N ALA A 336 14.46 22.85 19.34
CA ALA A 336 13.64 23.87 18.71
C ALA A 336 12.17 23.64 19.10
N GLU A 337 11.60 24.64 19.75
CA GLU A 337 10.19 24.67 20.15
C GLU A 337 9.51 25.83 19.42
N ILE A 338 8.42 25.53 18.72
CA ILE A 338 7.72 26.48 17.84
C ILE A 338 6.24 26.52 18.23
N GLY A 339 5.65 27.72 18.23
CA GLY A 339 4.25 27.93 18.58
C GLY A 339 3.99 28.08 20.08
N ASN A 340 2.75 27.89 20.50
CA ASN A 340 2.30 28.13 21.87
C ASN A 340 2.59 26.92 22.77
N PRO A 341 3.42 27.01 23.82
CA PRO A 341 3.73 25.88 24.72
C PRO A 341 2.50 25.31 25.46
N ASN A 342 1.44 26.12 25.59
CA ASN A 342 0.17 25.73 26.21
C ASN A 342 -0.87 25.22 25.19
N ALA A 343 -0.46 24.98 23.94
CA ALA A 343 -1.31 24.39 22.92
C ALA A 343 -1.79 22.99 23.33
N LYS A 344 -3.05 22.69 23.00
CA LYS A 344 -3.65 21.36 23.21
C LYS A 344 -3.08 20.30 22.26
N VAL A 345 -2.59 20.73 21.10
CA VAL A 345 -1.96 19.83 20.11
C VAL A 345 -0.45 20.02 20.21
N LYS A 346 0.21 19.03 20.81
CA LYS A 346 1.67 18.96 20.91
C LYS A 346 2.18 17.96 19.89
N VAL A 347 3.08 18.41 19.02
CA VAL A 347 3.66 17.64 17.93
C VAL A 347 5.16 17.57 18.14
N THR A 348 5.71 16.37 18.28
CA THR A 348 7.17 16.19 18.17
C THR A 348 7.49 15.58 16.82
N ILE A 349 8.42 16.17 16.09
CA ILE A 349 8.80 15.74 14.76
C ILE A 349 10.23 15.25 14.80
N PHE A 350 10.45 13.98 14.46
CA PHE A 350 11.78 13.43 14.19
C PHE A 350 12.05 13.56 12.70
N SER A 351 13.09 14.32 12.35
CA SER A 351 13.35 14.71 10.97
C SER A 351 14.82 14.69 10.61
N ASP A 352 15.08 14.50 9.32
CA ASP A 352 16.38 14.54 8.68
C ASP A 352 16.39 15.62 7.59
N PHE A 353 17.36 16.54 7.62
CA PHE A 353 17.48 17.62 6.64
C PHE A 353 17.81 17.16 5.22
N GLN A 354 18.32 15.94 5.04
CA GLN A 354 18.58 15.33 3.74
C GLN A 354 17.49 14.37 3.25
N CYS A 355 16.45 14.11 4.05
CA CYS A 355 15.33 13.27 3.64
C CYS A 355 14.32 14.05 2.75
N PRO A 356 14.03 13.59 1.51
CA PRO A 356 13.07 14.28 0.63
C PRO A 356 11.66 14.38 1.20
N ALA A 357 11.20 13.36 1.92
CA ALA A 357 9.89 13.38 2.58
C ALA A 357 9.84 14.41 3.73
N CYS A 358 10.98 14.63 4.42
CA CYS A 358 11.08 15.64 5.47
C CYS A 358 10.97 17.06 4.90
N LYS A 359 11.58 17.34 3.74
CA LYS A 359 11.42 18.62 3.04
C LYS A 359 9.95 18.93 2.78
N LYS A 360 9.21 17.98 2.20
CA LYS A 360 7.78 18.11 1.94
C LYS A 360 6.98 18.31 3.22
N ALA A 361 7.34 17.63 4.30
CA ALA A 361 6.72 17.81 5.61
C ALA A 361 6.99 19.22 6.19
N HIS A 362 8.19 19.76 6.01
CA HIS A 362 8.56 21.09 6.48
C HIS A 362 7.75 22.20 5.79
N GLU A 363 7.61 22.16 4.46
CA GLU A 363 6.76 23.10 3.71
C GLU A 363 5.31 23.14 4.24
N ASN A 364 4.80 21.98 4.63
CA ASN A 364 3.47 21.82 5.18
C ASN A 364 3.39 22.37 6.61
N LEU A 365 4.41 22.09 7.42
CA LEU A 365 4.54 22.57 8.80
C LEU A 365 4.56 24.10 8.88
N GLU A 366 5.29 24.77 7.98
CA GLU A 366 5.33 26.22 7.92
C GLU A 366 3.96 26.84 7.63
N LYS A 367 3.15 26.20 6.78
CA LYS A 367 1.76 26.63 6.53
C LYS A 367 0.93 26.52 7.81
N TRP A 368 1.14 25.50 8.63
CA TRP A 368 0.41 25.30 9.88
C TRP A 368 0.81 26.23 10.99
N ILE A 369 2.11 26.45 11.19
CA ILE A 369 2.62 27.40 12.18
C ILE A 369 1.99 28.78 11.93
N ARG A 370 1.88 29.18 10.65
CA ARG A 370 1.22 30.43 10.25
C ARG A 370 -0.29 30.43 10.46
N ALA A 371 -0.98 29.34 10.12
CA ALA A 371 -2.44 29.26 10.21
C ALA A 371 -2.95 29.07 11.65
N TYR A 372 -2.20 28.37 12.50
CA TYR A 372 -2.65 27.90 13.83
C TYR A 372 -1.67 28.20 14.98
N PRO A 373 -1.12 29.43 15.07
CA PRO A 373 -0.01 29.72 15.99
C PRO A 373 -0.37 29.54 17.48
N LYS A 374 -1.66 29.64 17.84
CA LYS A 374 -2.16 29.46 19.21
C LYS A 374 -2.52 28.02 19.56
N GLN A 375 -2.83 27.19 18.55
CA GLN A 375 -3.33 25.82 18.75
C GLN A 375 -2.24 24.75 18.65
N LEU A 376 -1.02 25.12 18.22
CA LEU A 376 0.09 24.20 18.00
C LEU A 376 1.29 24.50 18.89
N HIS A 377 1.88 23.43 19.42
CA HIS A 377 3.25 23.42 19.92
C HIS A 377 4.02 22.34 19.17
N ILE A 378 5.11 22.73 18.52
CA ILE A 378 5.96 21.81 17.77
C ILE A 378 7.32 21.72 18.43
N THR A 379 7.76 20.52 18.74
CA THR A 379 9.14 20.22 19.14
C THR A 379 9.84 19.52 17.97
N PHE A 380 10.92 20.11 17.47
CA PHE A 380 11.72 19.49 16.42
C PHE A 380 12.86 18.66 17.04
N ARG A 381 13.05 17.44 16.52
CA ARG A 381 14.10 16.49 16.91
C ARG A 381 14.90 16.08 15.68
N ASN A 382 16.21 16.22 15.76
CA ASN A 382 17.10 15.80 14.69
C ASN A 382 17.29 14.29 14.73
N PHE A 383 16.97 13.61 13.63
CA PHE A 383 17.11 12.16 13.49
C PHE A 383 17.76 11.85 12.12
N PRO A 384 19.06 12.18 11.94
CA PRO A 384 19.76 11.92 10.71
C PRO A 384 19.85 10.41 10.43
N LEU A 385 19.55 10.02 9.19
CA LEU A 385 19.63 8.64 8.73
C LEU A 385 21.03 8.37 8.18
N GLY A 386 21.60 7.19 8.48
CA GLY A 386 22.98 6.85 8.10
C GLY A 386 23.27 6.85 6.59
N ILE A 387 22.23 6.80 5.74
CA ILE A 387 22.35 6.92 4.29
C ILE A 387 22.65 8.36 3.82
N HIS A 388 22.44 9.36 4.67
CA HIS A 388 22.56 10.78 4.35
C HIS A 388 23.83 11.39 4.95
N LYS A 389 24.86 11.55 4.11
CA LYS A 389 26.23 11.92 4.52
C LYS A 389 26.37 13.27 5.24
N GLN A 390 25.49 14.22 4.97
CA GLN A 390 25.51 15.59 5.49
C GLN A 390 24.42 15.85 6.54
N ALA A 391 23.56 14.88 6.82
CA ALA A 391 22.44 15.03 7.74
C ALA A 391 22.91 15.38 9.16
N ASP A 392 23.97 14.74 9.65
CA ASP A 392 24.59 15.05 10.95
C ASP A 392 25.08 16.50 11.01
N HIS A 393 25.77 16.97 9.96
CA HIS A 393 26.31 18.32 9.93
C HIS A 393 25.19 19.37 9.84
N ALA A 394 24.16 19.10 9.04
CA ALA A 394 22.96 19.92 8.93
C ALA A 394 22.18 19.99 10.26
N ALA A 395 22.03 18.86 10.95
CA ALA A 395 21.42 18.81 12.28
C ALA A 395 22.15 19.70 13.29
N LYS A 396 23.49 19.62 13.34
CA LYS A 396 24.32 20.46 14.21
C LYS A 396 24.21 21.94 13.82
N ALA A 397 24.22 22.25 12.54
CA ALA A 397 24.01 23.61 12.05
C ALA A 397 22.66 24.19 12.51
N SER A 398 21.59 23.38 12.49
CA SER A 398 20.27 23.79 12.98
C SER A 398 20.28 24.12 14.48
N PHE A 399 21.01 23.36 15.30
CA PHE A 399 21.18 23.63 16.73
C PHE A 399 21.93 24.94 16.97
N CYS A 400 23.03 25.17 16.26
CA CYS A 400 23.81 26.39 16.39
C CYS A 400 23.07 27.64 15.92
N ALA A 401 22.19 27.50 14.92
CA ALA A 401 21.28 28.55 14.53
C ALA A 401 20.18 28.77 15.59
N LEU A 402 19.65 27.71 16.22
CA LEU A 402 18.68 27.83 17.30
C LEU A 402 19.22 28.63 18.49
N ASP A 403 20.50 28.48 18.82
CA ASP A 403 21.11 29.21 19.94
C ASP A 403 21.18 30.72 19.67
N GLN A 404 21.01 31.13 18.41
CA GLN A 404 20.86 32.52 17.98
C GLN A 404 19.41 32.88 17.62
N ASN A 405 18.42 32.03 17.97
CA ASN A 405 17.00 32.16 17.62
C ASN A 405 16.70 32.17 16.11
N LYS A 406 17.58 31.55 15.31
CA LYS A 406 17.52 31.48 13.84
C LYS A 406 17.26 30.07 13.30
N PHE A 407 16.57 29.25 14.10
CA PHE A 407 16.29 27.86 13.74
C PHE A 407 15.44 27.74 12.48
N LEU A 408 14.36 28.54 12.35
CA LEU A 408 13.44 28.44 11.21
C LEU A 408 14.14 28.85 9.92
N GLU A 409 14.91 29.94 9.95
CA GLU A 409 15.66 30.44 8.80
C GLU A 409 16.72 29.42 8.34
N MET A 410 17.47 28.83 9.27
CA MET A 410 18.42 27.77 8.96
C MET A 410 17.72 26.50 8.46
N ALA A 411 16.64 26.07 9.11
CA ALA A 411 15.90 24.87 8.70
C ALA A 411 15.34 25.01 7.28
N GLY A 412 14.74 26.16 6.96
CA GLY A 412 14.23 26.47 5.62
C GLY A 412 15.33 26.36 4.56
N PHE A 413 16.47 27.02 4.80
CA PHE A 413 17.64 26.92 3.92
C PHE A 413 18.15 25.49 3.76
N LEU A 414 18.27 24.73 4.86
CA LEU A 414 18.78 23.35 4.82
C LEU A 414 17.88 22.43 3.97
N TYR A 415 16.56 22.59 4.05
CA TYR A 415 15.63 21.84 3.19
C TYR A 415 15.59 22.36 1.75
N GLU A 416 15.75 23.67 1.54
CA GLU A 416 15.81 24.26 0.21
C GLU A 416 17.01 23.70 -0.59
N GLU A 417 18.20 23.75 0.02
CA GLU A 417 19.49 23.32 -0.55
C GLU A 417 19.83 21.84 -0.30
N GLN A 418 18.83 21.02 0.03
CA GLN A 418 18.97 19.63 0.46
C GLN A 418 19.97 18.77 -0.34
N ASN A 419 20.00 18.93 -1.67
CA ASN A 419 20.85 18.14 -2.57
C ASN A 419 22.31 18.63 -2.65
N SER A 420 22.55 19.89 -2.28
CA SER A 420 23.84 20.57 -2.40
C SER A 420 24.52 20.79 -1.05
N LEU A 421 23.90 20.31 0.04
CA LEU A 421 24.40 20.54 1.40
C LEU A 421 25.86 20.13 1.54
N SER A 422 26.64 21.04 2.11
CA SER A 422 28.02 20.82 2.50
C SER A 422 28.36 21.76 3.65
N PRO A 423 29.37 21.45 4.48
CA PRO A 423 29.82 22.36 5.52
C PRO A 423 30.19 23.74 4.99
N GLN A 424 30.78 23.80 3.79
CA GLN A 424 31.17 25.04 3.12
C GLN A 424 29.94 25.86 2.72
N LEU A 425 28.94 25.23 2.10
CA LEU A 425 27.71 25.90 1.68
C LEU A 425 26.94 26.47 2.88
N ILE A 426 26.80 25.69 3.96
CA ILE A 426 26.14 26.14 5.18
C ILE A 426 26.88 27.34 5.78
N ARG A 427 28.21 27.29 5.83
CA ARG A 427 29.03 28.38 6.37
C ARG A 427 28.96 29.64 5.51
N SER A 428 28.89 29.51 4.18
CA SER A 428 28.76 30.69 3.29
C SER A 428 27.44 31.43 3.46
N GLN A 429 26.39 30.74 3.95
CA GLN A 429 25.05 31.30 4.04
C GLN A 429 24.74 31.99 5.38
N LEU A 430 25.62 31.88 6.39
CA LEU A 430 25.38 32.41 7.74
C LEU A 430 25.00 33.90 7.74
N ASN A 431 25.74 34.73 7.00
CA ASN A 431 25.47 36.17 6.92
C ASN A 431 24.11 36.47 6.28
N ALA A 432 23.74 35.75 5.22
CA ALA A 432 22.45 35.92 4.54
C ALA A 432 21.27 35.56 5.45
N LEU A 433 21.46 34.58 6.34
CA LEU A 433 20.46 34.17 7.33
C LEU A 433 20.51 35.01 8.62
N SER A 434 21.35 36.05 8.66
CA SER A 434 21.58 36.88 9.86
C SER A 434 22.02 36.06 11.08
N ILE A 435 22.90 35.07 10.86
CA ILE A 435 23.52 34.24 11.89
C ILE A 435 24.98 34.69 12.04
N ASP A 436 25.41 35.02 13.26
CA ASP A 436 26.78 35.43 13.52
C ASP A 436 27.72 34.22 13.31
N PRO A 437 28.69 34.30 12.38
CA PRO A 437 29.62 33.22 12.11
C PRO A 437 30.50 32.84 13.31
N LYS A 438 30.83 33.77 14.21
CA LYS A 438 31.75 33.51 15.31
C LYS A 438 31.18 32.51 16.34
N PRO A 439 30.03 32.77 16.98
CA PRO A 439 29.41 31.80 17.89
C PRO A 439 28.94 30.53 17.15
N PHE A 440 28.53 30.63 15.88
CA PHE A 440 28.17 29.45 15.09
C PHE A 440 29.35 28.48 14.92
N ASN A 441 30.52 28.99 14.50
CA ASN A 441 31.71 28.16 14.28
C ASN A 441 32.22 27.53 15.59
N GLN A 442 32.01 28.19 16.74
CA GLN A 442 32.32 27.61 18.05
C GLN A 442 31.34 26.48 18.39
N CYS A 443 30.04 26.75 18.29
CA CYS A 443 28.99 25.78 18.59
C CYS A 443 29.10 24.50 17.75
N ILE A 444 29.35 24.62 16.44
CA ILE A 444 29.29 23.45 15.55
C ILE A 444 30.40 22.44 15.80
N THR A 445 31.50 22.89 16.42
CA THR A 445 32.63 22.04 16.84
C THR A 445 32.55 21.59 18.29
N ASP A 446 31.62 22.15 19.08
CA ASP A 446 31.50 21.88 20.50
C ASP A 446 30.98 20.46 20.77
N SER A 447 31.49 19.81 21.82
CA SER A 447 31.07 18.46 22.19
C SER A 447 29.61 18.41 22.66
N SER A 448 29.11 19.47 23.30
CA SER A 448 27.71 19.57 23.71
C SER A 448 26.74 19.52 22.53
N THR A 449 27.12 20.06 21.37
CA THR A 449 26.33 19.98 20.13
C THR A 449 26.22 18.53 19.63
N ASN A 450 27.29 17.73 19.80
CA ASN A 450 27.24 16.30 19.50
C ASN A 450 26.34 15.54 20.49
N PHE A 451 26.47 15.82 21.79
CA PHE A 451 25.63 15.18 22.81
C PHE A 451 24.15 15.51 22.61
N ARG A 452 23.85 16.74 22.21
CA ARG A 452 22.51 17.18 21.86
C ARG A 452 21.91 16.34 20.73
N LEU A 453 22.66 16.11 19.66
CA LEU A 453 22.25 15.24 18.55
C LEU A 453 22.06 13.78 18.99
N ILE A 454 23.01 13.26 19.77
CA ILE A 454 22.97 11.88 20.27
C ILE A 454 21.73 11.65 21.14
N GLU A 455 21.33 12.62 21.98
CA GLU A 455 20.13 12.50 22.81
C GLU A 455 18.83 12.51 21.97
N ASP A 456 18.78 13.25 20.86
CA ASP A 456 17.64 13.17 19.93
C ASP A 456 17.57 11.79 19.24
N ILE A 457 18.70 11.27 18.76
CA ILE A 457 18.79 9.94 18.12
C ILE A 457 18.43 8.84 19.11
N LYS A 458 19.01 8.88 20.31
CA LYS A 458 18.75 7.92 21.39
C LYS A 458 17.27 7.90 21.77
N GLU A 459 16.63 9.07 21.87
CA GLU A 459 15.22 9.15 22.18
C GLU A 459 14.35 8.60 21.03
N GLY A 460 14.69 8.92 19.78
CA GLY A 460 14.02 8.36 18.61
C GLY A 460 14.12 6.82 18.56
N ASN A 461 15.31 6.28 18.79
CA ASN A 461 15.52 4.83 18.86
C ASN A 461 14.73 4.19 20.01
N ARG A 462 14.72 4.81 21.20
CA ARG A 462 13.99 4.31 22.38
C ARG A 462 12.50 4.15 22.12
N ILE A 463 11.90 5.06 21.33
CA ILE A 463 10.47 5.04 21.01
C ILE A 463 10.16 4.34 19.67
N GLY A 464 11.15 3.70 19.05
CA GLY A 464 10.96 2.91 17.82
C GLY A 464 10.79 3.74 16.55
N ILE A 465 11.38 4.94 16.48
CA ILE A 465 11.51 5.70 15.24
C ILE A 465 12.48 4.97 14.32
N SER A 466 11.98 4.52 13.17
CA SER A 466 12.76 3.81 12.14
C SER A 466 12.79 4.54 10.80
N SER A 467 12.09 5.67 10.68
CA SER A 467 12.04 6.47 9.47
C SER A 467 11.77 7.95 9.76
N THR A 468 12.11 8.81 8.81
CA THR A 468 11.82 10.24 8.85
C THR A 468 11.02 10.67 7.62
N PRO A 469 10.07 11.62 7.75
CA PRO A 469 9.65 12.26 9.00
C PRO A 469 8.75 11.34 9.83
N SER A 470 8.94 11.32 11.15
CA SER A 470 8.01 10.69 12.08
C SER A 470 7.42 11.74 13.02
N PHE A 471 6.12 11.65 13.27
CA PHE A 471 5.37 12.58 14.10
C PHE A 471 4.83 11.87 15.33
N ILE A 472 5.07 12.45 16.50
CA ILE A 472 4.36 12.09 17.72
C ILE A 472 3.36 13.20 18.01
N ILE A 473 2.06 12.91 17.90
CA ILE A 473 1.00 13.88 18.17
C ILE A 473 0.27 13.43 19.43
N ASN A 474 0.33 14.25 20.49
CA ASN A 474 -0.25 13.93 21.80
C ASN A 474 0.08 12.51 22.28
N GLY A 475 1.32 12.06 22.00
CA GLY A 475 1.86 10.75 22.39
C GLY A 475 1.45 9.57 21.50
N LYS A 476 0.91 9.80 20.30
CA LYS A 476 0.69 8.74 19.30
C LYS A 476 1.65 8.92 18.12
N LEU A 477 2.29 7.82 17.68
CA LEU A 477 3.26 7.81 16.56
C LEU A 477 2.56 7.70 15.20
N TYR A 478 3.11 8.43 14.24
CA TYR A 478 2.72 8.44 12.84
C TYR A 478 3.96 8.59 11.95
N ARG A 479 4.28 7.58 11.13
CA ARG A 479 5.51 7.56 10.29
C ARG A 479 5.35 8.15 8.90
N GLN A 480 4.12 8.32 8.46
CA GLN A 480 3.77 9.03 7.24
C GLN A 480 2.50 9.78 7.56
N MET A 481 2.53 11.09 7.33
CA MET A 481 1.32 11.87 7.50
C MET A 481 1.25 12.92 6.40
N GLY A 482 0.22 12.81 5.57
CA GLY A 482 -0.18 13.88 4.67
C GLY A 482 -0.70 15.05 5.48
N ILE A 483 -0.74 16.26 4.89
CA ILE A 483 -1.30 17.44 5.57
C ILE A 483 -2.68 17.15 6.14
N ASP A 484 -3.47 16.41 5.36
CA ASP A 484 -4.90 16.25 5.55
C ASP A 484 -5.19 15.37 6.77
N GLU A 485 -4.31 14.43 7.07
CA GLU A 485 -4.41 13.52 8.22
C GLU A 485 -4.07 14.26 9.53
N ILE A 486 -3.03 15.10 9.54
CA ILE A 486 -2.74 15.97 10.69
C ILE A 486 -3.88 16.98 10.89
N MET A 487 -4.38 17.59 9.81
CA MET A 487 -5.53 18.49 9.85
C MET A 487 -6.80 17.80 10.36
N MET A 488 -7.03 16.53 10.01
CA MET A 488 -8.14 15.73 10.54
C MET A 488 -8.02 15.47 12.04
N LEU A 489 -6.80 15.34 12.58
CA LEU A 489 -6.60 15.19 14.03
C LEU A 489 -7.05 16.45 14.79
N PHE A 490 -6.89 17.65 14.24
CA PHE A 490 -7.47 18.87 14.85
C PHE A 490 -9.00 18.82 14.95
N PHE A 491 -9.67 18.11 14.04
CA PHE A 491 -11.12 17.89 14.03
C PHE A 491 -11.56 16.61 14.77
N GLU A 492 -10.65 15.70 15.14
CA GLU A 492 -10.94 14.56 16.04
C GLU A 492 -10.78 14.91 17.53
N TYR A 493 -10.08 16.01 17.81
CA TYR A 493 -10.11 16.69 19.10
C TYR A 493 -10.91 18.02 19.05
N PRO A 494 -12.16 18.06 18.53
CA PRO A 494 -12.96 19.26 18.57
C PRO A 494 -13.59 19.34 19.97
N GLY A 495 -13.09 20.28 20.77
CA GLY A 495 -13.66 20.63 22.07
C GLY A 495 -12.97 19.92 23.25
N THR A 496 -12.83 20.59 24.40
CA THR A 496 -13.67 21.69 24.90
C THR A 496 -12.86 22.94 25.20
#